data_AF-A0AAW2RMV7-F1
#
_entry.id   AF-A0AAW2RMV7-F1
#
_cell.length_a   1.000
_cell.length_b   1.000
_cell.length_c   1.000
_cell.angle_alpha   90.00
_cell.angle_beta   90.00
_cell.angle_gamma   90.00
#
_symmetry.space_group_name_H-M   'P 1'
#
loop_
_entity.id
_entity.type
_entity.pdbx_description
1 polymer ?
#
loop_
_entity_poly.entity_id
_entity_poly.type
_entity_poly.pdbx_seq_one_letter_code
_entity_poly.pdbx_strand_id
1 'polypeptide(L)'
;MGKAAREQLTRALNEHLNIIHETFQMLDQTPASSLEKVGWKEVIQMGEQVSKQATTVGMLYTGETPGVKALEENMVAYFNMLQGFLLLSHGSSMGAGPTLSSCIHETVKQVTDSSFMLLQEAVSSYGSQNKAQKLSIPRLVGAVWDACAALKKTPTTNVTAIGRAMTQVAVSMKDVLREMKELKPASSDPSDESSGEGSTKAVDKSNDDDDSCDGDLGNDLSPEEMKIVQLATAIVSEILVVVKELIRSITALLQQENSDGCAISVDSLEELLKLPRIWSTG
;
A
#
# COMPACT_ATOMS: atom_id res chain seq x y z
N MET A 1 2.18 -26.29 -32.50
CA MET A 1 3.41 -25.48 -32.36
C MET A 1 3.42 -24.56 -31.12
N GLY A 2 2.27 -24.16 -30.55
CA GLY A 2 2.25 -23.22 -29.42
C GLY A 2 2.92 -23.70 -28.11
N LYS A 3 2.86 -25.00 -27.78
CA LYS A 3 3.38 -25.52 -26.50
C LYS A 3 4.92 -25.39 -26.37
N ALA A 4 5.66 -25.86 -27.38
CA ALA A 4 7.13 -25.79 -27.37
C ALA A 4 7.64 -24.33 -27.38
N ALA A 5 6.99 -23.47 -28.16
CA ALA A 5 7.27 -22.03 -28.19
C ALA A 5 7.00 -21.36 -26.83
N ARG A 6 5.89 -21.73 -26.17
CA ARG A 6 5.58 -21.23 -24.82
C ARG A 6 6.61 -21.70 -23.79
N GLU A 7 7.04 -22.96 -23.85
CA GLU A 7 8.10 -23.49 -22.95
C GLU A 7 9.45 -22.80 -23.17
N GLN A 8 9.78 -22.43 -24.41
CA GLN A 8 10.95 -21.61 -24.73
C GLN A 8 10.82 -20.21 -24.09
N LEU A 9 9.69 -19.53 -24.31
CA LEU A 9 9.42 -18.21 -23.73
C LEU A 9 9.43 -18.23 -22.20
N THR A 10 8.90 -19.28 -21.58
CA THR A 10 8.92 -19.46 -20.13
C THR A 10 10.34 -19.59 -19.59
N ARG A 11 11.22 -20.33 -20.28
CA ARG A 11 12.64 -20.43 -19.88
C ARG A 11 13.34 -19.08 -19.97
N ALA A 12 13.20 -18.37 -21.09
CA ALA A 12 13.77 -17.03 -21.26
C ALA A 12 13.24 -16.04 -20.19
N LEU A 13 11.94 -16.09 -19.91
CA LEU A 13 11.33 -15.25 -18.86
C LEU A 13 11.94 -15.53 -17.49
N ASN A 14 12.07 -16.79 -17.10
CA ASN A 14 12.61 -17.15 -15.78
C ASN A 14 14.07 -16.71 -15.61
N GLU A 15 14.89 -16.81 -16.66
CA GLU A 15 16.28 -16.30 -16.64
C GLU A 15 16.32 -14.80 -16.33
N HIS A 16 15.48 -14.01 -17.01
CA HIS A 16 15.38 -12.59 -16.73
C HIS A 16 14.79 -12.25 -15.36
N LEU A 17 13.76 -12.98 -14.92
CA LEU A 17 13.14 -12.77 -13.60
C LEU A 17 14.17 -12.96 -12.47
N ASN A 18 15.04 -13.96 -12.58
CA ASN A 18 16.10 -14.19 -11.61
C ASN A 18 17.09 -13.01 -11.54
N ILE A 19 17.55 -12.52 -12.69
CA ILE A 19 18.47 -11.36 -12.77
C ILE A 19 17.85 -10.12 -12.14
N ILE A 20 16.57 -9.86 -12.43
CA ILE A 20 15.87 -8.72 -11.83
C ILE A 20 15.67 -8.92 -10.34
N HIS A 21 15.36 -10.12 -9.88
CA HIS A 21 15.20 -10.38 -8.45
C HIS A 21 16.50 -10.14 -7.68
N GLU A 22 17.63 -10.61 -8.22
CA GLU A 22 18.97 -10.31 -7.68
C GLU A 22 19.26 -8.81 -7.68
N THR A 23 18.93 -8.12 -8.78
CA THR A 23 19.10 -6.66 -8.88
C THR A 23 18.21 -5.91 -7.89
N PHE A 24 16.98 -6.38 -7.69
CA PHE A 24 16.01 -5.78 -6.78
C PHE A 24 16.47 -5.93 -5.32
N GLN A 25 17.04 -7.07 -4.95
CA GLN A 25 17.63 -7.27 -3.62
C GLN A 25 18.80 -6.31 -3.33
N MET A 26 19.44 -5.72 -4.34
CA MET A 26 20.43 -4.66 -4.11
C MET A 26 19.80 -3.40 -3.50
N LEU A 27 18.49 -3.16 -3.66
CA LEU A 27 17.80 -2.03 -3.02
C LEU A 27 17.82 -2.09 -1.50
N ASP A 28 17.90 -3.30 -0.93
CA ASP A 28 18.00 -3.52 0.51
C ASP A 28 19.42 -3.27 1.05
N GLN A 29 20.40 -3.16 0.15
CA GLN A 29 21.79 -2.96 0.52
C GLN A 29 22.13 -1.46 0.57
N THR A 30 22.82 -1.05 1.62
CA THR A 30 23.35 0.31 1.74
C THR A 30 24.26 0.60 0.54
N PRO A 31 23.95 1.63 -0.28
CA PRO A 31 24.81 1.99 -1.39
C PRO A 31 26.22 2.35 -0.92
N ALA A 32 27.23 2.05 -1.72
CA ALA A 32 28.61 2.38 -1.38
C ALA A 32 28.75 3.91 -1.24
N SER A 33 29.44 4.36 -0.19
CA SER A 33 29.61 5.79 0.11
C SER A 33 30.36 6.60 -0.94
N SER A 34 31.01 5.92 -1.90
CA SER A 34 31.73 6.53 -3.02
C SER A 34 30.87 6.79 -4.27
N LEU A 35 29.60 6.34 -4.29
CA LEU A 35 28.71 6.55 -5.43
C LEU A 35 28.06 7.94 -5.40
N GLU A 36 27.94 8.57 -6.57
CA GLU A 36 27.26 9.87 -6.73
C GLU A 36 25.74 9.69 -6.72
N LYS A 37 25.04 10.54 -5.95
CA LYS A 37 23.59 10.48 -5.82
C LYS A 37 22.92 10.75 -7.15
N VAL A 38 22.22 9.74 -7.65
CA VAL A 38 21.37 9.81 -8.84
C VAL A 38 20.14 10.65 -8.52
N GLY A 39 19.72 11.48 -9.47
CA GLY A 39 18.52 12.31 -9.29
C GLY A 39 17.26 11.49 -9.49
N TRP A 40 16.25 11.63 -8.60
CA TRP A 40 14.96 10.93 -8.75
C TRP A 40 14.25 11.24 -10.08
N LYS A 41 14.57 12.37 -10.72
CA LYS A 41 14.08 12.70 -12.07
C LYS A 41 14.52 11.67 -13.12
N GLU A 42 15.72 11.12 -12.98
CA GLU A 42 16.25 10.08 -13.88
C GLU A 42 15.50 8.76 -13.68
N VAL A 43 15.13 8.45 -12.43
CA VAL A 43 14.26 7.30 -12.10
C VAL A 43 12.89 7.44 -12.75
N ILE A 44 12.27 8.63 -12.65
CA ILE A 44 10.97 8.91 -13.29
C ILE A 44 11.09 8.76 -14.81
N GLN A 45 12.14 9.31 -15.43
CA GLN A 45 12.36 9.21 -16.86
C GLN A 45 12.56 7.77 -17.31
N MET A 46 13.27 6.95 -16.51
CA MET A 46 13.42 5.52 -16.80
C MET A 46 12.10 4.76 -16.63
N GLY A 47 11.30 5.10 -15.61
CA GLY A 47 9.95 4.57 -15.45
C GLY A 47 9.04 4.88 -16.65
N GLU A 48 9.19 6.06 -17.27
CA GLU A 48 8.49 6.38 -18.52
C GLU A 48 8.95 5.49 -19.69
N GLN A 49 10.20 5.05 -19.73
CA GLN A 49 10.67 4.07 -20.72
C GLN A 49 10.10 2.67 -20.46
N VAL A 50 10.04 2.24 -19.19
CA VAL A 50 9.37 0.98 -18.80
C VAL A 50 7.89 1.00 -19.25
N SER A 51 7.19 2.11 -18.99
CA SER A 51 5.79 2.30 -19.42
C SER A 51 5.61 2.26 -20.94
N LYS A 52 6.54 2.86 -21.70
CA LYS A 52 6.53 2.76 -23.18
C LYS A 52 6.76 1.34 -23.64
N GLN A 53 7.69 0.62 -23.01
CA GLN A 53 8.00 -0.75 -23.36
C GLN A 53 6.83 -1.70 -23.03
N ALA A 54 6.08 -1.46 -21.96
CA ALA A 54 4.81 -2.13 -21.66
C ALA A 54 3.76 -1.90 -22.76
N THR A 55 3.72 -0.70 -23.34
CA THR A 55 2.84 -0.42 -24.49
C THR A 55 3.22 -1.29 -25.70
N THR A 56 4.52 -1.46 -25.96
CA THR A 56 5.02 -2.35 -27.02
C THR A 56 4.57 -3.79 -26.77
N VAL A 57 4.65 -4.29 -25.53
CA VAL A 57 4.11 -5.62 -25.17
C VAL A 57 2.62 -5.71 -25.51
N GLY A 58 1.83 -4.71 -25.10
CA GLY A 58 0.40 -4.67 -25.38
C GLY A 58 0.08 -4.71 -26.88
N MET A 59 0.82 -3.93 -27.68
CA MET A 59 0.66 -3.89 -29.14
C MET A 59 1.00 -5.23 -29.82
N LEU A 60 1.91 -6.03 -29.27
CA LEU A 60 2.18 -7.37 -29.81
C LEU A 60 0.96 -8.30 -29.71
N TYR A 61 0.02 -8.02 -28.81
CA TYR A 61 -1.21 -8.79 -28.63
C TYR A 61 -2.43 -8.13 -29.31
N THR A 62 -2.26 -7.00 -30.00
CA THR A 62 -3.32 -6.41 -30.82
C THR A 62 -3.34 -7.08 -32.18
N GLY A 63 -4.20 -8.08 -32.36
CA GLY A 63 -4.44 -8.73 -33.66
C GLY A 63 -4.17 -10.23 -33.64
N GLU A 64 -3.21 -10.67 -34.45
CA GLU A 64 -2.79 -12.07 -34.59
C GLU A 64 -1.91 -12.53 -33.43
N THR A 65 -1.60 -13.83 -33.38
CA THR A 65 -0.68 -14.36 -32.37
C THR A 65 0.71 -13.75 -32.59
N PRO A 66 1.33 -13.14 -31.57
CA PRO A 66 2.66 -12.57 -31.72
C PRO A 66 3.69 -13.62 -32.15
N GLY A 67 4.72 -13.21 -32.88
CA GLY A 67 5.84 -14.09 -33.20
C GLY A 67 6.71 -14.36 -31.97
N VAL A 68 7.15 -15.61 -31.77
CA VAL A 68 8.05 -16.00 -30.65
C VAL A 68 9.25 -15.07 -30.53
N LYS A 69 9.95 -14.85 -31.66
CA LYS A 69 11.16 -14.02 -31.70
C LYS A 69 10.88 -12.56 -31.30
N ALA A 70 9.76 -12.01 -31.74
CA ALA A 70 9.37 -10.64 -31.38
C ALA A 70 9.09 -10.52 -29.88
N LEU A 71 8.50 -11.55 -29.26
CA LEU A 71 8.29 -11.63 -27.82
C LEU A 71 9.61 -11.75 -27.05
N GLU A 72 10.55 -12.59 -27.50
CA GLU A 72 11.87 -12.72 -26.87
C GLU A 72 12.66 -11.42 -26.95
N GLU A 73 12.75 -10.80 -28.12
CA GLU A 73 13.44 -9.50 -28.30
C GLU A 73 12.81 -8.40 -27.45
N ASN A 74 11.47 -8.37 -27.39
CA ASN A 74 10.76 -7.42 -26.55
C ASN A 74 11.03 -7.66 -25.06
N MET A 75 11.06 -8.91 -24.62
CA MET A 75 11.34 -9.32 -23.24
C MET A 75 12.74 -8.88 -22.83
N VAL A 76 13.76 -9.13 -23.67
CA VAL A 76 15.13 -8.65 -23.44
C VAL A 76 15.16 -7.13 -23.29
N ALA A 77 14.54 -6.40 -24.23
CA ALA A 77 14.49 -4.94 -24.16
C ALA A 77 13.77 -4.44 -22.90
N TYR A 78 12.67 -5.08 -22.50
CA TYR A 78 11.92 -4.76 -21.29
C TYR A 78 12.77 -4.93 -20.05
N PHE A 79 13.40 -6.09 -19.89
CA PHE A 79 14.20 -6.38 -18.71
C PHE A 79 15.46 -5.53 -18.62
N ASN A 80 16.06 -5.14 -19.73
CA ASN A 80 17.15 -4.18 -19.72
C ASN A 80 16.70 -2.80 -19.20
N MET A 81 15.51 -2.33 -19.61
CA MET A 81 14.93 -1.08 -19.09
C MET A 81 14.60 -1.19 -17.60
N LEU A 82 14.02 -2.32 -17.18
CA LEU A 82 13.67 -2.57 -15.78
C LEU A 82 14.93 -2.66 -14.90
N GLN A 83 16.00 -3.31 -15.38
CA GLN A 83 17.27 -3.36 -14.67
C GLN A 83 17.89 -1.96 -14.53
N GLY A 84 17.89 -1.16 -15.61
CA GLY A 84 18.32 0.25 -15.55
C GLY A 84 17.51 1.08 -14.56
N PHE A 85 16.19 0.86 -14.51
CA PHE A 85 15.30 1.50 -13.52
C PHE A 85 15.67 1.14 -12.08
N LEU A 86 15.95 -0.14 -11.80
CA LEU A 86 16.36 -0.58 -10.46
C LEU A 86 17.69 0.02 -10.03
N LEU A 87 18.68 0.05 -10.93
CA LEU A 87 20.00 0.64 -10.65
C LEU A 87 19.90 2.15 -10.36
N LEU A 88 19.12 2.89 -11.14
CA LEU A 88 18.89 4.33 -10.88
C LEU A 88 18.13 4.56 -9.57
N SER A 89 17.19 3.67 -9.25
CA SER A 89 16.43 3.73 -8.00
C SER A 89 17.35 3.51 -6.79
N HIS A 90 18.24 2.53 -6.87
CA HIS A 90 19.26 2.27 -5.84
C HIS A 90 20.17 3.48 -5.62
N GLY A 91 20.69 4.07 -6.71
CA GLY A 91 21.49 5.29 -6.63
C GLY A 91 20.73 6.49 -6.04
N SER A 92 19.42 6.57 -6.24
CA SER A 92 18.58 7.65 -5.70
C SER A 92 18.28 7.47 -4.20
N SER A 93 18.34 6.24 -3.69
CA SER A 93 18.20 5.92 -2.26
C SER A 93 19.42 6.33 -1.42
N MET A 94 20.48 6.89 -2.02
CA MET A 94 21.63 7.35 -1.27
C MET A 94 21.30 8.51 -0.32
N GLY A 95 21.64 8.30 0.96
CA GLY A 95 21.30 9.21 2.06
C GLY A 95 19.83 9.18 2.47
N ALA A 96 19.05 8.20 1.99
CA ALA A 96 17.69 8.00 2.46
C ALA A 96 17.69 7.39 3.87
N GLY A 97 16.96 8.02 4.79
CA GLY A 97 16.60 7.42 6.06
C GLY A 97 15.58 6.28 5.87
N PRO A 98 15.29 5.50 6.93
CA PRO A 98 14.39 4.35 6.86
C PRO A 98 13.03 4.65 6.21
N THR A 99 12.43 5.80 6.51
CA THR A 99 11.10 6.15 6.00
C THR A 99 11.14 6.46 4.50
N LEU A 100 12.11 7.26 4.05
CA LEU A 100 12.27 7.53 2.61
C LEU A 100 12.63 6.27 1.83
N SER A 101 13.57 5.47 2.36
CA SER A 101 13.99 4.20 1.76
C SER A 101 12.80 3.26 1.58
N SER A 102 11.94 3.13 2.60
CA SER A 102 10.71 2.35 2.53
C SER A 102 9.76 2.84 1.42
N CYS A 103 9.55 4.16 1.29
CA CYS A 103 8.70 4.72 0.24
C CYS A 103 9.25 4.47 -1.18
N ILE A 104 10.57 4.61 -1.35
CA ILE A 104 11.25 4.31 -2.61
C ILE A 104 11.08 2.82 -2.93
N HIS A 105 11.46 1.95 -1.99
CA HIS A 105 11.39 0.51 -2.15
C HIS A 105 9.97 0.04 -2.51
N GLU A 106 8.94 0.54 -1.83
CA GLU A 106 7.54 0.21 -2.13
C GLU A 106 7.14 0.62 -3.55
N THR A 107 7.50 1.82 -3.99
CA THR A 107 7.15 2.28 -5.35
C THR A 107 7.90 1.48 -6.42
N VAL A 108 9.18 1.21 -6.19
CA VAL A 108 10.03 0.43 -7.11
C VAL A 108 9.54 -1.02 -7.20
N LYS A 109 9.11 -1.59 -6.07
CA LYS A 109 8.47 -2.91 -6.00
C LYS A 109 7.19 -2.93 -6.84
N GLN A 110 6.34 -1.91 -6.74
CA GLN A 110 5.09 -1.85 -7.50
C GLN A 110 5.33 -1.86 -9.03
N VAL A 111 6.33 -1.10 -9.51
CA VAL A 111 6.72 -1.11 -10.94
C VAL A 111 7.26 -2.48 -11.36
N THR A 112 8.07 -3.12 -10.50
CA THR A 112 8.65 -4.44 -10.76
C THR A 112 7.58 -5.54 -10.80
N ASP A 113 6.71 -5.59 -9.78
CA ASP A 113 5.64 -6.59 -9.68
C ASP A 113 4.64 -6.47 -10.83
N SER A 114 4.21 -5.25 -11.17
CA SER A 114 3.29 -5.03 -12.29
C SER A 114 3.91 -5.43 -13.63
N SER A 115 5.21 -5.18 -13.81
CA SER A 115 5.97 -5.62 -14.99
C SER A 115 6.07 -7.14 -15.08
N PHE A 116 6.33 -7.82 -13.97
CA PHE A 116 6.40 -9.28 -13.90
C PHE A 116 5.05 -9.90 -14.27
N MET A 117 3.97 -9.38 -13.69
CA MET A 117 2.61 -9.85 -13.99
C MET A 117 2.28 -9.70 -15.48
N LEU A 118 2.64 -8.56 -16.10
CA LEU A 118 2.45 -8.35 -17.54
C LEU A 118 3.20 -9.39 -18.39
N LEU A 119 4.49 -9.60 -18.11
CA LEU A 119 5.32 -10.52 -18.91
C LEU A 119 4.96 -11.99 -18.68
N GLN A 120 4.61 -12.37 -17.46
CA GLN A 120 4.10 -13.70 -17.14
C GLN A 120 2.78 -13.98 -17.88
N GLU A 121 1.86 -13.02 -17.88
CA GLU A 121 0.59 -13.18 -18.59
C GLU A 121 0.79 -13.21 -20.11
N ALA A 122 1.71 -12.41 -20.66
CA ALA A 122 2.07 -12.44 -22.07
C ALA A 122 2.54 -13.85 -22.47
N VAL A 123 3.54 -14.38 -21.77
CA VAL A 123 4.05 -15.73 -22.04
C VAL A 123 2.97 -16.80 -21.84
N SER A 124 2.17 -16.70 -20.78
CA SER A 124 1.10 -17.68 -20.49
C SER A 124 -0.02 -17.67 -21.55
N SER A 125 -0.31 -16.50 -22.10
CA SER A 125 -1.33 -16.31 -23.14
C SER A 125 -0.83 -16.67 -24.53
N TYR A 126 0.47 -16.97 -24.70
CA TYR A 126 1.03 -17.32 -26.00
C TYR A 126 0.35 -18.56 -26.61
N GLY A 127 -0.19 -18.41 -27.82
CA GLY A 127 -0.88 -19.47 -28.55
C GLY A 127 -2.25 -19.85 -27.98
N SER A 128 -2.77 -19.10 -27.01
CA SER A 128 -4.14 -19.25 -26.50
C SER A 128 -5.11 -18.32 -27.23
N GLN A 129 -6.30 -18.81 -27.56
CA GLN A 129 -7.37 -18.03 -28.20
C GLN A 129 -8.45 -17.57 -27.21
N ASN A 130 -8.18 -17.62 -25.90
CA ASN A 130 -9.18 -17.27 -24.90
C ASN A 130 -9.52 -15.77 -24.92
N LYS A 131 -10.81 -15.45 -25.09
CA LYS A 131 -11.31 -14.07 -25.10
C LYS A 131 -11.08 -13.33 -23.77
N ALA A 132 -11.06 -14.05 -22.64
CA ALA A 132 -10.75 -13.46 -21.33
C ALA A 132 -9.27 -13.01 -21.24
N GLN A 133 -8.35 -13.77 -21.85
CA GLN A 133 -6.92 -13.39 -21.94
C GLN A 133 -6.68 -12.22 -22.91
N LYS A 134 -7.58 -11.96 -23.86
CA LYS A 134 -7.49 -10.74 -24.70
C LYS A 134 -7.65 -9.45 -23.91
N LEU A 135 -8.34 -9.49 -22.76
CA LEU A 135 -8.55 -8.31 -21.92
C LEU A 135 -7.53 -8.20 -20.78
N SER A 136 -6.80 -9.28 -20.46
CA SER A 136 -5.82 -9.27 -19.36
C SER A 136 -4.59 -8.44 -19.72
N ILE A 137 -4.05 -8.58 -20.93
CA ILE A 137 -2.86 -7.83 -21.37
C ILE A 137 -3.08 -6.31 -21.33
N PRO A 138 -4.13 -5.71 -21.94
CA PRO A 138 -4.36 -4.28 -21.83
C PRO A 138 -4.53 -3.79 -20.39
N ARG A 139 -5.20 -4.57 -19.53
CA ARG A 139 -5.35 -4.24 -18.11
C ARG A 139 -4.01 -4.22 -17.38
N LEU A 140 -3.14 -5.20 -17.65
CA LEU A 140 -1.81 -5.28 -17.03
C LEU A 140 -0.87 -4.18 -17.54
N VAL A 141 -0.97 -3.79 -18.82
CA VAL A 141 -0.29 -2.60 -19.33
C VAL A 141 -0.72 -1.35 -18.56
N GLY A 142 -2.03 -1.18 -18.32
CA GLY A 142 -2.56 -0.11 -17.48
C GLY A 142 -2.00 -0.12 -16.06
N ALA A 143 -1.89 -1.30 -15.43
CA ALA A 143 -1.29 -1.42 -14.10
C ALA A 143 0.19 -0.99 -14.07
N VAL A 144 0.97 -1.30 -15.11
CA VAL A 144 2.36 -0.79 -15.23
C VAL A 144 2.37 0.72 -15.40
N TRP A 145 1.47 1.30 -16.19
CA TRP A 145 1.37 2.75 -16.36
C TRP A 145 1.06 3.46 -15.05
N ASP A 146 0.10 2.93 -14.28
CA ASP A 146 -0.29 3.49 -12.98
C ASP A 146 0.88 3.42 -11.99
N ALA A 147 1.60 2.28 -11.96
CA ALA A 147 2.79 2.13 -11.13
C ALA A 147 3.91 3.11 -11.53
N CYS A 148 4.18 3.28 -12.83
CA CYS A 148 5.17 4.24 -13.32
C CYS A 148 4.74 5.70 -13.05
N ALA A 149 3.45 6.01 -13.15
CA ALA A 149 2.91 7.33 -12.82
C ALA A 149 3.03 7.65 -11.32
N ALA A 150 2.93 6.63 -10.45
CA ALA A 150 3.09 6.78 -9.01
C ALA A 150 4.51 7.25 -8.61
N LEU A 151 5.55 6.99 -9.42
CA LEU A 151 6.92 7.50 -9.20
C LEU A 151 6.99 9.02 -9.03
N LYS A 152 6.12 9.76 -9.74
CA LYS A 152 6.04 11.22 -9.64
C LYS A 152 5.51 11.69 -8.29
N LYS A 153 4.81 10.81 -7.58
CA LYS A 153 4.27 11.07 -6.26
C LYS A 153 5.23 10.63 -5.17
N THR A 154 6.22 9.78 -5.41
CA THR A 154 7.16 9.31 -4.38
C THR A 154 7.91 10.49 -3.74
N PRO A 155 8.03 10.56 -2.40
CA PRO A 155 8.83 11.59 -1.75
C PRO A 155 10.30 11.47 -2.18
N THR A 156 10.98 12.61 -2.34
CA THR A 156 12.38 12.66 -2.80
C THR A 156 13.36 13.10 -1.70
N THR A 157 12.84 13.51 -0.53
CA THR A 157 13.62 13.92 0.64
C THR A 157 13.10 13.25 1.90
N ASN A 158 13.99 13.05 2.89
CA ASN A 158 13.64 12.43 4.17
C ASN A 158 12.53 13.20 4.89
N VAL A 159 12.64 14.53 4.93
CA VAL A 159 11.66 15.41 5.56
C VAL A 159 10.29 15.28 4.91
N THR A 160 10.21 15.23 3.57
CA THR A 160 8.94 15.02 2.86
C THR A 160 8.34 13.64 3.15
N ALA A 161 9.15 12.59 3.18
CA ALA A 161 8.69 11.24 3.48
C ALA A 161 8.12 11.15 4.91
N ILE A 162 8.82 11.73 5.88
CA ILE A 162 8.40 11.76 7.29
C ILE A 162 7.13 12.59 7.47
N GLY A 163 7.05 13.78 6.85
CA GLY A 163 5.84 14.61 6.90
C GLY A 163 4.60 13.89 6.36
N ARG A 164 4.76 13.09 5.30
CA ARG A 164 3.68 12.24 4.78
C ARG A 164 3.31 11.10 5.73
N ALA A 165 4.30 10.41 6.29
CA ALA A 165 4.06 9.36 7.29
C ALA A 165 3.28 9.92 8.50
N MET A 166 3.67 11.08 9.01
CA MET A 166 2.94 11.77 10.08
C MET A 166 1.52 12.16 9.69
N THR A 167 1.32 12.63 8.46
CA THR A 167 -0.02 12.93 7.94
C THR A 167 -0.90 11.69 7.94
N GLN A 168 -0.36 10.53 7.55
CA GLN A 168 -1.08 9.26 7.59
C GLN A 168 -1.45 8.85 9.02
N VAL A 169 -0.54 9.02 9.98
CA VAL A 169 -0.83 8.81 11.41
C VAL A 169 -1.98 9.70 11.87
N ALA A 170 -1.96 10.99 11.50
CA ALA A 170 -3.03 11.92 11.87
C ALA A 170 -4.39 11.54 11.25
N VAL A 171 -4.41 11.06 10.01
CA VAL A 171 -5.63 10.57 9.36
C VAL A 171 -6.16 9.34 10.09
N SER A 172 -5.31 8.36 10.37
CA SER A 172 -5.69 7.15 11.13
C SER A 172 -6.26 7.48 12.51
N MET A 173 -5.62 8.40 13.26
CA MET A 173 -6.16 8.87 14.56
C MET A 173 -7.51 9.56 14.41
N LYS A 174 -7.74 10.33 13.33
CA LYS A 174 -9.05 10.94 13.05
C LYS A 174 -10.11 9.90 12.75
N ASP A 175 -9.76 8.84 12.04
CA ASP A 175 -10.69 7.73 11.74
C ASP A 175 -11.04 6.97 13.03
N VAL A 176 -10.06 6.64 13.87
CA VAL A 176 -10.30 6.02 15.20
C VAL A 176 -11.20 6.92 16.05
N LEU A 177 -10.95 8.23 16.11
CA LEU A 177 -11.81 9.16 16.86
C LEU A 177 -13.23 9.25 16.30
N ARG A 178 -13.42 9.05 15.00
CA ARG A 178 -14.75 8.98 14.41
C ARG A 178 -15.44 7.71 14.88
N GLU A 179 -14.78 6.56 14.76
CA GLU A 179 -15.31 5.25 15.18
C GLU A 179 -15.66 5.23 16.68
N MET A 180 -14.80 5.77 17.54
CA MET A 180 -15.05 5.83 18.99
C MET A 180 -16.26 6.70 19.36
N LYS A 181 -16.59 7.72 18.54
CA LYS A 181 -17.75 8.59 18.75
C LYS A 181 -19.06 7.97 18.28
N GLU A 182 -19.00 6.92 17.48
CA GLU A 182 -20.18 6.19 17.00
C GLU A 182 -20.65 5.13 18.01
N LEU A 183 -19.85 4.84 19.05
CA LEU A 183 -20.18 3.90 20.11
C LEU A 183 -21.34 4.42 20.98
N LYS A 184 -22.32 3.54 21.24
CA LYS A 184 -23.52 3.86 22.04
C LYS A 184 -23.49 3.18 23.41
N PRO A 185 -24.02 3.82 24.46
CA PRO A 185 -24.24 3.17 25.75
C PRO A 185 -25.43 2.22 25.69
N ALA A 186 -25.43 1.20 26.56
CA ALA A 186 -26.57 0.29 26.74
C ALA A 186 -27.85 1.06 27.02
N SER A 187 -28.86 0.82 26.18
CA SER A 187 -30.20 1.34 26.43
C SER A 187 -30.64 0.80 27.79
N SER A 188 -30.85 1.70 28.74
CA SER A 188 -31.36 1.38 30.06
C SER A 188 -32.84 1.70 30.03
N ASP A 189 -33.65 0.76 29.55
CA ASP A 189 -35.09 0.81 29.79
C ASP A 189 -35.42 0.02 31.07
N PRO A 190 -35.88 0.69 32.14
CA PRO A 190 -36.47 0.03 33.29
C PRO A 190 -37.96 -0.10 33.01
N SER A 191 -38.42 -1.26 32.55
CA SER A 191 -39.83 -1.61 32.67
C SER A 191 -40.11 -2.00 34.13
N ASP A 192 -40.34 -0.96 34.91
CA ASP A 192 -40.94 -0.98 36.23
C ASP A 192 -42.45 -1.24 36.05
N GLU A 193 -42.88 -2.51 36.18
CA GLU A 193 -44.28 -2.86 36.47
C GLU A 193 -44.28 -3.71 37.75
N SER A 194 -44.51 -2.97 38.83
CA SER A 194 -44.71 -3.36 40.20
C SER A 194 -45.82 -4.39 40.40
N SER A 195 -45.61 -5.24 41.42
CA SER A 195 -46.60 -5.79 42.37
C SER A 195 -47.65 -6.81 41.91
N GLY A 196 -47.58 -8.01 42.50
CA GLY A 196 -48.68 -8.97 42.53
C GLY A 196 -48.32 -10.28 43.23
N GLU A 197 -48.35 -10.27 44.56
CA GLU A 197 -48.30 -11.46 45.43
C GLU A 197 -49.31 -12.57 45.03
N GLY A 198 -48.92 -13.84 45.12
CA GLY A 198 -49.87 -14.91 45.47
C GLY A 198 -49.82 -16.24 44.71
N SER A 199 -49.21 -17.23 45.36
CA SER A 199 -49.71 -18.61 45.54
C SER A 199 -49.68 -19.65 44.39
N THR A 200 -49.14 -20.81 44.78
CA THR A 200 -48.94 -22.11 44.10
C THR A 200 -50.13 -22.71 43.34
N LYS A 201 -49.89 -23.27 42.12
CA LYS A 201 -49.92 -24.72 41.78
C LYS A 201 -50.00 -24.99 40.25
N ALA A 202 -49.03 -25.80 39.79
CA ALA A 202 -49.05 -26.91 38.81
C ALA A 202 -49.98 -26.96 37.55
N VAL A 203 -49.38 -27.48 36.46
CA VAL A 203 -49.87 -28.44 35.43
C VAL A 203 -49.83 -27.95 33.95
N ASP A 204 -48.92 -28.58 33.19
CA ASP A 204 -49.00 -29.19 31.84
C ASP A 204 -49.33 -28.40 30.54
N LYS A 205 -48.40 -28.59 29.57
CA LYS A 205 -48.48 -28.71 28.09
C LYS A 205 -49.15 -27.66 27.16
N SER A 206 -48.33 -27.28 26.17
CA SER A 206 -48.51 -27.37 24.70
C SER A 206 -48.62 -26.08 23.86
N ASN A 207 -47.72 -26.06 22.86
CA ASN A 207 -47.70 -25.49 21.50
C ASN A 207 -47.89 -23.98 21.19
N ASP A 208 -46.94 -23.55 20.35
CA ASP A 208 -47.00 -22.63 19.20
C ASP A 208 -47.70 -21.28 19.36
N ASP A 209 -46.94 -20.19 19.27
CA ASP A 209 -46.96 -19.37 18.04
C ASP A 209 -45.84 -18.31 18.05
N ASP A 210 -45.37 -18.08 16.83
CA ASP A 210 -44.27 -17.27 16.33
C ASP A 210 -44.61 -15.76 16.39
N ASP A 211 -43.92 -14.94 17.19
CA ASP A 211 -43.75 -13.52 16.86
C ASP A 211 -42.61 -12.82 17.63
N SER A 212 -41.72 -12.23 16.84
CA SER A 212 -40.86 -11.08 17.15
C SER A 212 -39.82 -11.21 18.28
N CYS A 213 -38.53 -11.31 17.91
CA CYS A 213 -37.64 -10.13 17.96
C CYS A 213 -36.31 -10.47 17.28
N ASP A 214 -36.28 -10.38 15.95
CA ASP A 214 -35.05 -9.95 15.26
C ASP A 214 -34.83 -8.48 15.63
N GLY A 215 -34.12 -8.27 16.73
CA GLY A 215 -33.94 -6.95 17.33
C GLY A 215 -32.64 -6.89 18.12
N ASP A 216 -31.54 -6.80 17.37
CA ASP A 216 -30.25 -6.27 17.82
C ASP A 216 -29.65 -6.98 19.04
N LEU A 217 -29.01 -8.13 18.79
CA LEU A 217 -28.12 -8.80 19.74
C LEU A 217 -26.92 -7.91 20.05
N GLY A 218 -27.13 -6.99 21.00
CA GLY A 218 -26.19 -6.52 22.01
C GLY A 218 -24.78 -6.22 21.53
N ASN A 219 -24.55 -4.96 21.14
CA ASN A 219 -23.20 -4.40 21.11
C ASN A 219 -23.11 -3.07 21.86
N ASP A 220 -24.01 -2.87 22.82
CA ASP A 220 -24.01 -1.67 23.62
C ASP A 220 -23.04 -1.79 24.80
N LEU A 221 -22.30 -0.71 25.06
CA LEU A 221 -21.31 -0.66 26.14
C LEU A 221 -21.98 -0.49 27.50
N SER A 222 -21.48 -1.21 28.51
CA SER A 222 -21.81 -0.94 29.91
C SER A 222 -21.40 0.49 30.29
N PRO A 223 -21.99 1.07 31.35
CA PRO A 223 -21.61 2.40 31.83
C PRO A 223 -20.11 2.52 32.17
N GLU A 224 -19.50 1.43 32.65
CA GLU A 224 -18.07 1.34 32.93
C GLU A 224 -17.24 1.35 31.64
N GLU A 225 -17.62 0.55 30.64
CA GLU A 225 -16.96 0.52 29.33
C GLU A 225 -17.11 1.85 28.60
N MET A 226 -18.28 2.51 28.71
CA MET A 226 -18.50 3.82 28.13
C MET A 226 -17.60 4.90 28.76
N LYS A 227 -17.33 4.83 30.07
CA LYS A 227 -16.34 5.71 30.73
C LYS A 227 -14.94 5.45 30.19
N ILE A 228 -14.55 4.20 29.98
CA ILE A 228 -13.25 3.84 29.38
C ILE A 228 -13.13 4.42 27.97
N VAL A 229 -14.18 4.28 27.15
CA VAL A 229 -14.24 4.84 25.79
C VAL A 229 -14.12 6.36 25.81
N GLN A 230 -14.81 7.06 26.73
CA GLN A 230 -14.70 8.52 26.86
C GLN A 230 -13.28 8.96 27.24
N LEU A 231 -12.64 8.29 28.19
CA LEU A 231 -11.26 8.58 28.60
C LEU A 231 -10.27 8.33 27.45
N ALA A 232 -10.40 7.20 26.76
CA ALA A 232 -9.58 6.89 25.59
C ALA A 232 -9.81 7.90 24.45
N THR A 233 -11.06 8.33 24.22
CA THR A 233 -11.39 9.35 23.21
C THR A 233 -10.71 10.68 23.52
N ALA A 234 -10.68 11.10 24.80
CA ALA A 234 -9.99 12.31 25.22
C ALA A 234 -8.48 12.20 24.97
N ILE A 235 -7.86 11.07 25.35
CA ILE A 235 -6.43 10.82 25.12
C ILE A 235 -6.08 10.87 23.63
N VAL A 236 -6.82 10.16 22.78
CA VAL A 236 -6.56 10.13 21.33
C VAL A 236 -6.78 11.53 20.72
N SER A 237 -7.73 12.31 21.23
CA SER A 237 -7.96 13.69 20.79
C SER A 237 -6.78 14.62 21.11
N GLU A 238 -6.21 14.53 22.31
CA GLU A 238 -5.03 15.31 22.72
C GLU A 238 -3.79 14.89 21.92
N ILE A 239 -3.57 13.59 21.73
CA ILE A 239 -2.46 13.08 20.90
C ILE A 239 -2.58 13.62 19.47
N LEU A 240 -3.79 13.65 18.90
CA LEU A 240 -4.01 14.19 17.56
C LEU A 240 -3.63 15.68 17.47
N VAL A 241 -3.85 16.48 18.52
CA VAL A 241 -3.41 17.89 18.56
C VAL A 241 -1.89 17.97 18.50
N VAL A 242 -1.19 17.16 19.30
CA VAL A 242 0.29 17.10 19.29
C VAL A 242 0.82 16.70 17.92
N VAL A 243 0.24 15.66 17.29
CA VAL A 243 0.65 15.22 15.94
C VAL A 243 0.44 16.32 14.89
N LYS A 244 -0.68 17.05 14.94
CA LYS A 244 -0.91 18.19 14.02
C LYS A 244 0.13 19.28 14.19
N GLU A 245 0.52 19.57 15.42
CA GLU A 245 1.51 20.60 15.71
C GLU A 245 2.92 20.19 15.25
N LEU A 246 3.24 18.91 15.36
CA LEU A 246 4.47 18.33 14.80
C LEU A 246 4.47 18.40 13.27
N ILE A 247 3.36 18.05 12.60
CA ILE A 247 3.23 18.21 11.14
C ILE A 247 3.45 19.67 10.73
N ARG A 248 2.86 20.62 11.48
CA ARG A 248 3.02 22.06 11.23
C ARG A 248 4.49 22.48 11.38
N SER A 249 5.18 21.95 12.38
CA SER A 249 6.61 22.20 12.62
C SER A 249 7.47 21.65 11.49
N ILE A 250 7.25 20.40 11.06
CA ILE A 250 7.95 19.80 9.91
C ILE A 250 7.69 20.58 8.62
N THR A 251 6.46 21.04 8.42
CA THR A 251 6.10 21.86 7.25
C THR A 251 6.83 23.20 7.24
N ALA A 252 6.95 23.85 8.40
CA ALA A 252 7.73 25.09 8.54
C ALA A 252 9.23 24.83 8.29
N LEU A 253 9.76 23.70 8.75
CA LEU A 253 11.14 23.30 8.52
C LEU A 253 11.44 23.05 7.03
N LEU A 254 10.51 22.41 6.29
CA LEU A 254 10.61 22.26 4.83
C LEU A 254 10.67 23.60 4.08
N GLN A 255 10.02 24.63 4.61
CA GLN A 255 10.08 25.98 4.01
C GLN A 255 11.43 26.65 4.28
N GLN A 256 12.09 26.35 5.41
CA GLN A 256 13.40 26.88 5.79
C GLN A 256 14.58 26.15 5.15
N GLU A 257 14.48 24.85 4.86
CA GLU A 257 15.51 24.09 4.12
C GLU A 257 15.81 24.71 2.73
N ASN A 258 14.83 25.40 2.15
CA ASN A 258 14.99 26.16 0.90
C ASN A 258 15.67 27.53 1.07
N SER A 259 15.92 28.00 2.30
CA SER A 259 16.47 29.34 2.55
C SER A 259 17.67 29.41 3.50
N ASP A 260 17.96 28.40 4.33
CA ASP A 260 19.15 28.40 5.19
C ASP A 260 19.60 26.99 5.61
N GLY A 261 20.92 26.82 5.73
CA GLY A 261 21.62 25.55 6.00
C GLY A 261 21.47 24.98 7.42
N CYS A 262 20.27 25.01 8.00
CA CYS A 262 19.98 24.29 9.23
C CYS A 262 19.83 22.79 8.92
N ALA A 263 20.90 22.03 9.13
CA ALA A 263 20.88 20.58 9.00
C ALA A 263 20.07 19.96 10.15
N ILE A 264 18.77 19.79 9.95
CA ILE A 264 17.93 19.01 10.85
C ILE A 264 18.40 17.56 10.79
N SER A 265 18.62 16.95 11.96
CA SER A 265 18.99 15.54 12.02
C SER A 265 17.81 14.68 11.58
N VAL A 266 17.96 14.02 10.43
CA VAL A 266 17.02 13.00 9.92
C VAL A 266 16.75 11.95 10.99
N ASP A 267 17.77 11.57 11.78
CA ASP A 267 17.65 10.59 12.84
C ASP A 267 16.64 11.03 13.91
N SER A 268 16.64 12.31 14.31
CA SER A 268 15.69 12.83 15.29
C SER A 268 14.25 12.80 14.78
N LEU A 269 14.04 13.02 13.47
CA LEU A 269 12.72 12.94 12.85
C LEU A 269 12.25 11.48 12.67
N GLU A 270 13.16 10.57 12.38
CA GLU A 270 12.87 9.14 12.27
C GLU A 270 12.51 8.52 13.63
N GLU A 271 13.20 8.91 14.71
CA GLU A 271 12.83 8.51 16.07
C GLU A 271 11.40 8.93 16.43
N LEU A 272 10.97 10.09 15.93
CA LEU A 272 9.61 10.58 16.16
C LEU A 272 8.55 9.65 15.54
N LEU A 273 8.84 8.99 14.41
CA LEU A 273 7.93 8.02 13.78
C LEU A 273 7.89 6.66 14.47
N LYS A 274 8.89 6.33 15.30
CA LYS A 274 8.87 5.11 16.11
C LYS A 274 7.84 5.21 17.23
N LEU A 275 7.58 6.42 17.74
CA LEU A 275 6.61 6.63 18.83
C LEU A 275 5.16 6.29 18.41
N PRO A 276 4.62 6.74 17.25
CA PRO A 276 3.28 6.37 16.79
C PRO A 276 3.12 4.91 16.34
N ARG A 277 4.16 4.28 15.73
CA ARG A 277 4.07 2.90 15.24
C ARG A 277 3.86 1.86 16.33
N ILE A 278 4.27 2.16 17.56
CA ILE A 278 4.01 1.32 18.74
C ILE A 278 2.49 1.22 19.05
N TRP A 279 1.68 2.20 18.62
CA TRP A 279 0.25 2.24 18.92
C TRP A 279 -0.65 1.61 17.83
N SER A 280 -0.10 1.25 16.66
CA SER A 280 -0.88 0.66 15.56
C SER A 280 -0.73 -0.86 15.43
N THR A 281 0.05 -1.50 16.31
CA THR A 281 0.28 -2.95 16.31
C THR A 281 -0.22 -3.64 17.59
N GLY A 282 -1.13 -3.01 18.32
CA GLY A 282 -1.83 -3.58 19.48
C GLY A 282 -3.22 -4.06 19.11
#